data_AF-A0A1Y1XMS0-F1
#
_entry.id   AF-A0A1Y1XMS0-F1
#
_cell.length_a   1.000
_cell.length_b   1.000
_cell.length_c   1.000
_cell.angle_alpha   90.00
_cell.angle_beta   90.00
_cell.angle_gamma   90.00
#
_symmetry.space_group_name_H-M   'P 1'
#
loop_
_entity.id
_entity.type
_entity.pdbx_description
1 polymer ?
#
loop_
_entity_poly.entity_id
_entity_poly.type
_entity_poly.pdbx_seq_one_letter_code
_entity_poly.pdbx_strand_id
1 'polypeptide(L)'
;MNIKSIVFIISLIKLVSGNISTPSGNEIPDSLLTYLDCPIGDVSCKNKKGSSCNAHSNVCRNGNPTILGEILLNSGYNIGDLTPEEYCTIHLEVCDMILTYDPPITDDDVFNYNKYFSCDKDDNMCIFDKTSSCQTVLKYCPNTYSEEDCNKLSIVCDSIQNGEIPVLESTNTISTTTSIDEQVTTTTTITTATATSIDEPIVTTQDIPTDVTTSSGTGVPDFFLKYLDCPIGDGLCKNEKISSCEAHSSICKYATSDTLGEMLKNSNIDIGNFTPEEYCKVHLEVCDMISTYDPPLTDDDVYNFDKYLTCNTDDIVCIFSKSSICLAVLKLCPDYYSKEDCDTLSNVCNTIQNSAIPDISSLTPENPEPVNVDENDDIFTSIISNKQLTTPSGTVIPDSLLIYLDCPIGNVICKNNKSNSCTSHLILCNSKPNTLSETLSANGYDIGNLSPEKYCEVHKEVCDMVLEYEPPLTDEYIYDLDRYLTCDSDDTICQYGQKESCKSVLELCWTYYHDSDCINLSNVCDKVYGNNDILIDSDSLGNIDESTNNNNSFSVIKVVKAKTTKMVKLKTNSKKIKKVKTLTRTRY
;
A
#
# COMPACT_ATOMS: atom_id res chain seq x y z
N MET A 1 -17.77 -17.81 49.89
CA MET A 1 -16.98 -16.75 49.24
C MET A 1 -16.21 -17.38 48.10
N ASN A 2 -16.52 -16.99 46.86
CA ASN A 2 -15.98 -17.59 45.65
C ASN A 2 -14.61 -17.00 45.32
N ILE A 3 -13.59 -17.85 45.16
CA ILE A 3 -12.19 -17.47 44.91
C ILE A 3 -12.04 -16.66 43.60
N LYS A 4 -12.98 -16.77 42.65
CA LYS A 4 -13.01 -15.95 41.43
C LYS A 4 -13.27 -14.45 41.66
N SER A 5 -13.92 -14.07 42.76
CA SER A 5 -14.14 -12.64 43.09
C SER A 5 -12.92 -11.98 43.74
N ILE A 6 -11.96 -12.74 44.26
CA ILE A 6 -10.78 -12.17 44.94
C ILE A 6 -9.67 -11.83 43.93
N VAL A 7 -9.56 -12.57 42.81
CA VAL A 7 -8.58 -12.27 41.76
C VAL A 7 -8.94 -10.99 41.01
N PHE A 8 -10.23 -10.67 40.85
CA PHE A 8 -10.68 -9.45 40.16
C PHE A 8 -10.45 -8.17 41.00
N ILE A 9 -10.43 -8.28 42.33
CA ILE A 9 -10.22 -7.12 43.23
C ILE A 9 -8.75 -6.71 43.31
N ILE A 10 -7.80 -7.62 43.06
CA ILE A 10 -6.36 -7.28 43.06
C ILE A 10 -5.97 -6.43 41.84
N SER A 11 -6.68 -6.54 40.70
CA SER A 11 -6.47 -5.65 39.54
C SER A 11 -7.07 -4.25 39.68
N LEU A 12 -8.03 -4.04 40.60
CA LEU A 12 -8.74 -2.75 40.73
C LEU A 12 -8.12 -1.77 41.74
N ILE A 13 -7.13 -2.19 42.55
CA ILE A 13 -6.56 -1.33 43.63
C ILE A 13 -5.34 -0.51 43.16
N LYS A 14 -4.81 -0.71 41.94
CA LYS A 14 -3.72 0.14 41.40
C LYS A 14 -4.17 1.51 40.86
N LEU A 15 -5.46 1.83 40.89
CA LEU A 15 -6.02 2.95 40.12
C LEU A 15 -5.89 4.37 40.75
N VAL A 16 -5.17 4.56 41.86
CA VAL A 16 -5.21 5.85 42.60
C VAL A 16 -3.88 6.62 42.60
N SER A 17 -2.85 6.13 41.92
CA SER A 17 -1.67 6.92 41.52
C SER A 17 -0.95 6.26 40.33
N GLY A 18 -1.73 5.74 39.39
CA GLY A 18 -1.36 4.62 38.51
C GLY A 18 -0.23 4.89 37.54
N ASN A 19 1.00 4.60 37.95
CA ASN A 19 2.10 4.40 37.02
C ASN A 19 1.72 3.26 36.05
N ILE A 20 1.70 3.56 34.74
CA ILE A 20 1.42 2.57 33.71
C ILE A 20 2.63 1.62 33.66
N SER A 21 2.36 0.32 33.60
CA SER A 21 3.40 -0.71 33.53
C SER A 21 3.33 -1.44 32.20
N THR A 22 4.49 -1.86 31.70
CA THR A 22 4.61 -2.73 30.52
C THR A 22 4.05 -4.14 30.81
N PRO A 23 3.84 -5.00 29.79
CA PRO A 23 3.43 -6.39 30.00
C PRO A 23 4.36 -7.20 30.90
N SER A 24 5.67 -6.92 30.90
CA SER A 24 6.63 -7.55 31.83
C SER A 24 6.55 -7.01 33.27
N GLY A 25 5.74 -5.97 33.50
CA GLY A 25 5.52 -5.36 34.82
C GLY A 25 6.48 -4.24 35.16
N ASN A 26 7.31 -3.79 34.21
CA ASN A 26 8.20 -2.65 34.39
C ASN A 26 7.43 -1.33 34.33
N GLU A 27 7.83 -0.36 35.13
CA GLU A 27 7.24 0.98 35.10
C GLU A 27 7.67 1.73 33.83
N ILE A 28 6.70 2.36 33.14
CA ILE A 28 6.98 3.11 31.92
C ILE A 28 7.47 4.52 32.30
N PRO A 29 8.67 4.94 31.86
CA PRO A 29 9.17 6.28 32.13
C PRO A 29 8.36 7.33 31.37
N ASP A 30 8.27 8.55 31.93
CA ASP A 30 7.51 9.67 31.36
C ASP A 30 7.88 9.99 29.90
N SER A 31 9.15 9.79 29.54
CA SER A 31 9.65 9.98 28.17
C SER A 31 8.98 9.07 27.15
N LEU A 32 8.47 7.91 27.57
CA LEU A 32 7.77 6.93 26.73
C LEU A 32 6.25 7.04 26.83
N LEU A 33 5.71 7.67 27.88
CA LEU A 33 4.27 7.86 28.04
C LEU A 33 3.64 8.67 26.90
N THR A 34 4.42 9.55 26.24
CA THR A 34 3.93 10.29 25.07
C THR A 34 3.49 9.38 23.91
N TYR A 35 4.01 8.15 23.82
CA TYR A 35 3.58 7.19 22.80
C TYR A 35 2.24 6.53 23.11
N LEU A 36 1.84 6.51 24.37
CA LEU A 36 0.55 5.99 24.83
C LEU A 36 -0.53 7.08 24.94
N ASP A 37 -0.16 8.33 24.68
CA ASP A 37 -1.05 9.49 24.72
C ASP A 37 -1.88 9.60 23.43
N CYS A 38 -2.86 8.69 23.33
CA CYS A 38 -3.85 8.70 22.27
C CYS A 38 -5.27 8.68 22.84
N PRO A 39 -6.24 9.40 22.23
CA PRO A 39 -7.63 9.29 22.61
C PRO A 39 -8.12 7.84 22.51
N ILE A 40 -9.06 7.47 23.37
CA ILE A 40 -9.62 6.12 23.40
C ILE A 40 -10.24 5.79 22.04
N GLY A 41 -9.87 4.65 21.46
CA GLY A 41 -10.36 4.20 20.15
C GLY A 41 -9.85 4.99 18.94
N ASP A 42 -8.92 5.95 19.13
CA ASP A 42 -8.26 6.68 18.05
C ASP A 42 -7.11 5.83 17.48
N VAL A 43 -7.48 4.98 16.52
CA VAL A 43 -6.55 4.05 15.88
C VAL A 43 -5.48 4.81 15.10
N SER A 44 -5.85 5.87 14.39
CA SER A 44 -4.92 6.72 13.62
C SER A 44 -3.81 7.30 14.50
N CYS A 45 -4.17 7.84 15.67
CA CYS A 45 -3.19 8.30 16.66
C CYS A 45 -2.26 7.17 17.11
N LYS A 46 -2.83 6.02 17.49
CA LYS A 46 -2.04 4.87 17.97
C LYS A 46 -1.04 4.41 16.91
N ASN A 47 -1.41 4.43 15.64
CA ASN A 47 -0.54 4.05 14.54
C ASN A 47 0.59 5.03 14.35
N LYS A 48 0.28 6.32 14.34
CA LYS A 48 1.29 7.38 14.24
C LYS A 48 2.28 7.31 15.39
N LYS A 49 1.79 7.12 16.62
CA LYS A 49 2.65 6.92 17.80
C LYS A 49 3.43 5.61 17.72
N GLY A 50 2.83 4.52 17.24
CA GLY A 50 3.45 3.22 17.04
C GLY A 50 4.59 3.25 16.02
N SER A 51 4.35 3.82 14.84
CA SER A 51 5.36 4.04 13.79
C SER A 51 6.52 4.89 14.32
N SER A 52 6.21 6.03 14.95
CA SER A 52 7.23 6.89 15.56
C SER A 52 8.02 6.17 16.66
N CYS A 53 7.35 5.41 17.52
CA CYS A 53 7.98 4.62 18.57
C CYS A 53 8.94 3.59 17.97
N ASN A 54 8.50 2.84 16.96
CA ASN A 54 9.28 1.81 16.29
C ASN A 54 10.51 2.39 15.58
N ALA A 55 10.34 3.50 14.85
CA ALA A 55 11.45 4.19 14.20
C ALA A 55 12.52 4.62 15.21
N HIS A 56 12.09 5.16 16.35
CA HIS A 56 12.98 5.56 17.45
C HIS A 56 13.58 4.35 18.19
N SER A 57 12.87 3.21 18.27
CA SER A 57 13.36 1.99 18.91
C SER A 57 14.54 1.34 18.17
N ASN A 58 14.84 1.76 16.93
CA ASN A 58 15.96 1.22 16.16
C ASN A 58 17.32 1.38 16.84
N VAL A 59 17.49 2.43 17.66
CA VAL A 59 18.69 2.60 18.49
C VAL A 59 18.81 1.46 19.51
N CYS A 60 17.69 1.02 20.08
CA CYS A 60 17.63 -0.10 20.99
C CYS A 60 17.80 -1.46 20.30
N ARG A 61 17.31 -1.62 19.06
CA ARG A 61 17.42 -2.87 18.30
C ARG A 61 18.81 -3.11 17.72
N ASN A 62 19.46 -2.04 17.25
CA ASN A 62 20.69 -2.14 16.45
C ASN A 62 21.92 -1.49 17.11
N GLY A 63 21.74 -0.79 18.23
CA GLY A 63 22.83 -0.15 18.95
C GLY A 63 23.82 -1.15 19.51
N ASN A 64 25.11 -0.81 19.47
CA ASN A 64 26.12 -1.63 20.11
C ASN A 64 25.93 -1.59 21.63
N PRO A 65 25.72 -2.74 22.32
CA PRO A 65 25.45 -2.78 23.75
C PRO A 65 26.52 -2.07 24.60
N THR A 66 27.78 -2.08 24.17
CA THR A 66 28.92 -1.53 24.92
C THR A 66 28.87 0.00 25.00
N ILE A 67 28.25 0.67 24.03
CA ILE A 67 28.17 2.13 23.93
C ILE A 67 26.71 2.62 23.86
N LEU A 68 25.75 1.75 24.17
CA LEU A 68 24.32 2.02 24.01
C LEU A 68 23.88 3.25 24.80
N GLY A 69 24.39 3.43 26.02
CA GLY A 69 24.11 4.60 26.84
C GLY A 69 24.57 5.92 26.20
N GLU A 70 25.75 5.94 25.56
CA GLU A 70 26.24 7.12 24.85
C GLU A 70 25.42 7.40 23.59
N ILE A 71 25.03 6.36 22.85
CA ILE A 71 24.17 6.50 21.67
C ILE A 71 22.80 7.09 22.08
N LEU A 72 22.17 6.53 23.12
CA LEU A 72 20.88 7.02 23.61
C LEU A 72 20.97 8.48 24.06
N LEU A 73 22.00 8.85 24.82
CA LEU A 73 22.20 10.22 25.26
C LEU A 73 22.44 11.20 24.08
N ASN A 74 23.28 10.81 23.13
CA ASN A 74 23.61 11.62 21.95
C ASN A 74 22.43 11.77 20.99
N SER A 75 21.55 10.77 20.93
CA SER A 75 20.28 10.84 20.19
C SER A 75 19.17 11.59 20.93
N GLY A 76 19.46 12.14 22.12
CA GLY A 76 18.51 12.96 22.88
C GLY A 76 17.49 12.19 23.70
N TYR A 77 17.69 10.89 23.95
CA TYR A 77 16.80 10.10 24.80
C TYR A 77 17.00 10.45 26.27
N ASN A 78 15.89 10.68 26.98
CA ASN A 78 15.88 10.78 28.43
C ASN A 78 15.56 9.41 29.05
N ILE A 79 16.60 8.69 29.49
CA ILE A 79 16.47 7.36 30.09
C ILE A 79 16.28 7.39 31.62
N GLY A 80 16.37 8.58 32.24
CA GLY A 80 16.23 8.73 33.69
C GLY A 80 17.28 7.95 34.49
N ASP A 81 16.83 7.26 35.54
CA ASP A 81 17.67 6.42 36.40
C ASP A 81 17.80 4.96 35.89
N LEU A 82 17.22 4.65 34.73
CA LEU A 82 17.27 3.31 34.14
C LEU A 82 18.63 3.03 33.52
N THR A 83 19.05 1.76 33.53
CA THR A 83 20.16 1.33 32.67
C THR A 83 19.75 1.40 31.20
N PRO A 84 20.70 1.57 30.25
CA PRO A 84 20.41 1.56 28.82
C PRO A 84 19.62 0.31 28.37
N GLU A 85 19.97 -0.86 28.90
CA GLU A 85 19.31 -2.12 28.59
C GLU A 85 17.88 -2.19 29.13
N GLU A 86 17.65 -1.73 30.36
CA GLU A 86 16.31 -1.65 30.96
C GLU A 86 15.42 -0.68 30.18
N TYR A 87 15.94 0.51 29.88
CA TYR A 87 15.22 1.49 29.06
C TYR A 87 14.83 0.90 27.71
N CYS A 88 15.77 0.25 27.01
CA CYS A 88 15.49 -0.32 25.70
C CYS A 88 14.51 -1.49 25.74
N THR A 89 14.54 -2.30 26.80
CA THR A 89 13.53 -3.35 27.04
C THR A 89 12.14 -2.72 27.20
N ILE A 90 12.03 -1.69 28.05
CA ILE A 90 10.78 -0.97 28.27
C ILE A 90 10.30 -0.28 26.99
N HIS A 91 11.19 0.38 26.25
CA HIS A 91 10.85 1.07 24.99
C HIS A 91 10.27 0.10 23.97
N LEU A 92 10.90 -1.05 23.75
CA LEU A 92 10.39 -2.06 22.81
C LEU A 92 9.00 -2.58 23.24
N GLU A 93 8.81 -2.90 24.53
CA GLU A 93 7.51 -3.31 25.03
C GLU A 93 6.44 -2.22 24.91
N VAL A 94 6.80 -0.95 25.13
CA VAL A 94 5.90 0.18 24.92
C VAL A 94 5.49 0.23 23.46
N CYS A 95 6.43 0.11 22.51
CA CYS A 95 6.09 0.14 21.09
C CYS A 95 5.12 -0.98 20.70
N ASP A 96 5.33 -2.19 21.22
CA ASP A 96 4.47 -3.35 20.94
C ASP A 96 3.07 -3.20 21.55
N MET A 97 2.93 -2.53 22.71
CA MET A 97 1.64 -2.40 23.38
C MET A 97 0.79 -1.22 22.90
N ILE A 98 1.33 -0.21 22.21
CA ILE A 98 0.60 1.00 21.78
C ILE A 98 -0.75 0.69 21.11
N LEU A 99 -0.77 -0.25 20.16
CA LEU A 99 -1.98 -0.59 19.41
C LEU A 99 -3.08 -1.21 20.28
N THR A 100 -2.67 -1.93 21.32
CA THR A 100 -3.59 -2.64 22.23
C THR A 100 -3.89 -1.88 23.52
N TYR A 101 -3.12 -0.81 23.80
CA TYR A 101 -3.31 0.01 24.98
C TYR A 101 -4.51 0.94 24.81
N ASP A 102 -5.53 0.76 25.64
CA ASP A 102 -6.64 1.70 25.80
C ASP A 102 -6.45 2.46 27.13
N PRO A 103 -6.34 3.80 27.10
CA PRO A 103 -6.28 4.55 28.34
C PRO A 103 -7.58 4.43 29.14
N PRO A 104 -7.54 4.60 30.47
CA PRO A 104 -8.74 4.55 31.29
C PRO A 104 -9.70 5.69 30.92
N ILE A 105 -11.00 5.37 30.83
CA ILE A 105 -12.05 6.35 30.56
C ILE A 105 -12.14 7.41 31.66
N THR A 106 -12.19 8.68 31.25
CA THR A 106 -12.25 9.87 32.11
C THR A 106 -13.61 10.56 32.02
N ASP A 107 -13.89 11.48 32.96
CA ASP A 107 -15.12 12.28 32.95
C ASP A 107 -15.25 13.09 31.63
N ASP A 108 -14.13 13.54 31.06
CA ASP A 108 -14.13 14.23 29.77
C ASP A 108 -14.57 13.32 28.63
N ASP A 109 -14.24 12.02 28.67
CA ASP A 109 -14.71 11.02 27.70
C ASP A 109 -16.22 10.85 27.70
N VAL A 110 -16.83 10.91 28.88
CA VAL A 110 -18.26 10.61 29.04
C VAL A 110 -19.14 11.86 28.96
N PHE A 111 -18.67 13.02 29.40
CA PHE A 111 -19.51 14.22 29.55
C PHE A 111 -19.20 15.36 28.58
N ASN A 112 -18.03 15.37 27.92
CA ASN A 112 -17.67 16.42 26.96
C ASN A 112 -18.01 16.01 25.52
N TYR A 113 -19.31 16.03 25.19
CA TYR A 113 -19.79 15.60 23.87
C TYR A 113 -19.18 16.39 22.70
N ASN A 114 -18.87 17.67 22.90
CA ASN A 114 -18.31 18.55 21.86
C ASN A 114 -17.04 17.98 21.23
N LYS A 115 -16.25 17.19 21.97
CA LYS A 115 -14.99 16.62 21.46
C LYS A 115 -15.20 15.57 20.36
N TYR A 116 -16.41 15.04 20.24
CA TYR A 116 -16.79 14.11 19.17
C TYR A 116 -17.37 14.81 17.93
N PHE A 117 -17.70 16.11 18.04
CA PHE A 117 -18.28 16.91 16.95
C PHE A 117 -17.33 18.03 16.48
N SER A 118 -16.02 17.82 16.61
CA SER A 118 -15.01 18.79 16.19
C SER A 118 -14.64 18.72 14.70
N CYS A 119 -15.24 17.78 13.95
CA CYS A 119 -14.93 17.54 12.55
C CYS A 119 -15.69 18.49 11.62
N ASP A 120 -15.07 18.82 10.49
CA ASP A 120 -15.79 19.43 9.38
C ASP A 120 -16.78 18.42 8.77
N LYS A 121 -17.90 18.91 8.24
CA LYS A 121 -18.99 18.04 7.74
C LYS A 121 -18.58 17.13 6.57
N ASP A 122 -17.55 17.53 5.83
CA ASP A 122 -17.07 16.81 4.65
C ASP A 122 -15.82 15.95 4.97
N ASP A 123 -15.30 16.02 6.21
CA ASP A 123 -14.15 15.23 6.66
C ASP A 123 -14.61 13.86 7.18
N ASN A 124 -14.91 12.98 6.22
CA ASN A 124 -15.38 11.62 6.50
C ASN A 124 -14.41 10.82 7.37
N MET A 125 -13.10 11.09 7.27
CA MET A 125 -12.09 10.39 8.07
C MET A 125 -12.18 10.83 9.53
N CYS A 126 -12.24 12.14 9.79
CA CYS A 126 -12.44 12.65 11.15
C CYS A 126 -13.76 12.13 11.75
N ILE A 127 -14.85 12.13 10.98
CA ILE A 127 -16.16 11.61 11.43
C ILE A 127 -16.06 10.13 11.81
N PHE A 128 -15.38 9.33 11.00
CA PHE A 128 -15.13 7.91 11.28
C PHE A 128 -14.34 7.73 12.59
N ASP A 129 -13.23 8.46 12.76
CA ASP A 129 -12.37 8.37 13.95
C ASP A 129 -13.13 8.79 15.22
N LYS A 130 -13.90 9.89 15.17
CA LYS A 130 -14.73 10.31 16.30
C LYS A 130 -15.83 9.32 16.63
N THR A 131 -16.43 8.69 15.62
CA THR A 131 -17.44 7.64 15.81
C THR A 131 -16.81 6.42 16.48
N SER A 132 -15.68 5.94 15.98
CA SER A 132 -14.94 4.81 16.56
C SER A 132 -14.53 5.07 18.01
N SER A 133 -13.99 6.27 18.27
CA SER A 133 -13.60 6.71 19.61
C SER A 133 -14.79 6.71 20.57
N CYS A 134 -15.92 7.33 20.19
CA CYS A 134 -17.12 7.38 21.01
C CYS A 134 -17.68 5.98 21.30
N GLN A 135 -17.75 5.11 20.29
CA GLN A 135 -18.22 3.73 20.46
C GLN A 135 -17.31 2.92 21.39
N THR A 136 -16.00 3.16 21.35
CA THR A 136 -15.03 2.53 22.26
C THR A 136 -15.24 3.00 23.70
N VAL A 137 -15.41 4.30 23.92
CA VAL A 137 -15.74 4.84 25.26
C VAL A 137 -17.06 4.26 25.76
N LEU A 138 -18.09 4.20 24.91
CA LEU A 138 -19.39 3.62 25.25
C LEU A 138 -19.29 2.16 25.67
N LYS A 139 -18.46 1.36 25.00
CA LYS A 139 -18.20 -0.04 25.36
C LYS A 139 -17.65 -0.20 26.78
N TYR A 140 -16.78 0.73 27.22
CA TYR A 140 -16.18 0.69 28.56
C TYR A 140 -16.98 1.46 29.62
N CYS A 141 -17.87 2.36 29.21
CA CYS A 141 -18.65 3.24 30.08
C CYS A 141 -19.38 2.50 31.23
N PRO A 142 -20.07 1.36 31.01
CA PRO A 142 -20.81 0.66 32.07
C PRO A 142 -19.94 0.14 33.22
N ASN A 143 -18.62 0.08 33.06
CA ASN A 143 -17.70 -0.39 34.10
C ASN A 143 -17.42 0.67 35.18
N THR A 144 -17.61 1.95 34.85
CA THR A 144 -17.20 3.08 35.70
C THR A 144 -18.31 4.09 35.94
N TYR A 145 -19.25 4.26 34.99
CA TYR A 145 -20.28 5.29 35.02
C TYR A 145 -21.69 4.71 35.14
N SER A 146 -22.67 5.57 35.41
CA SER A 146 -24.07 5.14 35.54
C SER A 146 -24.66 4.74 34.18
N GLU A 147 -25.61 3.81 34.20
CA GLU A 147 -26.33 3.39 32.98
C GLU A 147 -27.01 4.58 32.28
N GLU A 148 -27.52 5.55 33.04
CA GLU A 148 -28.13 6.78 32.50
C GLU A 148 -27.12 7.60 31.68
N ASP A 149 -25.90 7.75 32.19
CA ASP A 149 -24.85 8.52 31.51
C ASP A 149 -24.34 7.80 30.26
N CYS A 150 -24.20 6.47 30.32
CA CYS A 150 -23.82 5.67 29.16
C CYS A 150 -24.92 5.69 28.08
N ASN A 151 -26.20 5.70 28.47
CA ASN A 151 -27.30 5.85 27.51
C ASN A 151 -27.29 7.21 26.81
N LYS A 152 -26.97 8.29 27.54
CA LYS A 152 -26.77 9.62 26.93
C LYS A 152 -25.60 9.62 25.95
N LEU A 153 -24.48 8.98 26.32
CA LEU A 153 -23.32 8.84 25.43
C LEU A 153 -23.67 8.01 24.18
N SER A 154 -24.49 6.96 24.29
CA SER A 154 -24.94 6.17 23.13
C SER A 154 -25.65 7.03 22.10
N ILE A 155 -26.60 7.88 22.55
CA ILE A 155 -27.34 8.80 21.67
C ILE A 155 -26.38 9.78 20.99
N VAL A 156 -25.36 10.24 21.72
CA VAL A 156 -24.29 11.09 21.20
C VAL A 156 -23.49 10.37 20.11
N CYS A 157 -23.02 9.15 20.35
CA CYS A 157 -22.25 8.38 19.36
C CYS A 157 -23.03 8.14 18.06
N ASP A 158 -24.32 7.82 18.17
CA ASP A 158 -25.19 7.59 17.00
C ASP A 158 -25.44 8.88 16.19
N SER A 159 -25.27 10.05 16.80
CA SER A 159 -25.54 11.35 16.17
C SER A 159 -24.32 11.95 15.46
N ILE A 160 -23.11 11.40 15.63
CA ILE A 160 -21.86 11.94 15.08
C ILE A 160 -21.92 12.08 13.56
N GLN A 161 -22.44 11.06 12.85
CA GLN A 161 -22.57 11.09 11.39
C GLN A 161 -23.45 12.23 10.87
N ASN A 162 -24.41 12.69 11.68
CA ASN A 162 -25.30 13.80 11.31
C ASN A 162 -24.66 15.17 11.58
N GLY A 163 -23.55 15.22 12.32
CA GLY A 163 -22.84 16.44 12.68
C GLY A 163 -23.63 17.38 13.61
N GLU A 164 -24.69 16.89 14.25
CA GLU A 164 -25.52 17.68 15.17
C GLU A 164 -25.50 17.05 16.57
N ILE A 165 -25.19 17.88 17.58
CA ILE A 165 -25.19 17.45 18.97
C ILE A 165 -26.66 17.25 19.41
N PRO A 166 -27.04 16.04 19.87
CA PRO A 166 -28.41 15.77 20.27
C PRO A 166 -28.79 16.58 21.51
N VAL A 167 -30.04 17.07 21.55
CA VAL A 167 -30.60 17.71 22.74
C VAL A 167 -30.99 16.61 23.72
N LEU A 168 -30.14 16.37 24.72
CA LEU A 168 -30.40 15.41 25.77
C LEU A 168 -31.31 16.05 26.82
N GLU A 169 -32.58 15.65 26.86
CA GLU A 169 -33.49 16.10 27.92
C GLU A 169 -32.99 15.58 29.28
N SER A 170 -32.60 16.49 30.17
CA SER A 170 -32.33 16.14 31.55
C SER A 170 -33.66 15.76 32.21
N THR A 171 -33.87 14.47 32.46
CA THR A 171 -34.97 13.96 33.29
C THR A 171 -34.75 14.40 34.73
N ASN A 172 -35.06 15.66 35.03
CA ASN A 172 -35.30 16.09 36.40
C ASN A 172 -36.62 15.45 36.85
N THR A 173 -36.48 14.30 37.49
CA THR A 173 -37.57 13.66 38.21
C THR A 173 -37.93 14.53 39.42
N ILE A 174 -39.19 14.99 39.48
CA ILE A 174 -40.16 14.84 40.59
C ILE A 174 -41.37 15.75 40.27
N SER A 175 -42.53 15.17 39.97
CA SER A 175 -43.60 15.02 40.98
C SER A 175 -44.82 14.28 40.39
N THR A 176 -45.07 13.08 40.94
CA THR A 176 -46.38 12.49 41.28
C THR A 176 -47.65 13.00 40.56
N THR A 177 -48.29 12.12 39.77
CA THR A 177 -49.64 11.57 40.07
C THR A 177 -50.07 10.47 39.08
N THR A 178 -50.19 9.27 39.63
CA THR A 178 -51.26 8.25 39.50
C THR A 178 -52.17 8.13 38.25
N SER A 179 -52.23 6.87 37.76
CA SER A 179 -53.41 6.15 37.20
C SER A 179 -53.77 6.47 35.73
N ILE A 180 -54.05 5.54 34.80
CA ILE A 180 -54.80 4.26 34.77
C ILE A 180 -54.47 3.50 33.46
N ASP A 181 -54.72 2.17 33.46
CA ASP A 181 -54.74 1.20 32.34
C ASP A 181 -55.26 1.68 30.97
N GLU A 182 -54.72 1.12 29.87
CA GLU A 182 -55.50 0.22 28.99
C GLU A 182 -54.61 -0.56 27.99
N GLN A 183 -54.78 -1.89 27.99
CA GLN A 183 -54.30 -2.82 26.96
C GLN A 183 -55.03 -2.62 25.64
N VAL A 184 -54.32 -2.75 24.50
CA VAL A 184 -54.91 -3.34 23.29
C VAL A 184 -53.91 -4.26 22.59
N THR A 185 -54.31 -5.52 22.53
CA THR A 185 -53.73 -6.65 21.81
C THR A 185 -54.15 -6.61 20.33
N THR A 186 -53.24 -6.88 19.40
CA THR A 186 -53.61 -7.58 18.16
C THR A 186 -52.46 -8.39 17.57
N THR A 187 -52.67 -9.70 17.59
CA THR A 187 -51.94 -10.77 16.93
C THR A 187 -52.17 -10.73 15.41
N THR A 188 -51.15 -11.02 14.61
CA THR A 188 -51.35 -11.67 13.30
C THR A 188 -50.17 -12.58 12.99
N THR A 189 -50.46 -13.87 12.84
CA THR A 189 -49.59 -14.94 12.37
C THR A 189 -50.17 -15.43 11.03
N ILE A 190 -49.32 -15.85 10.08
CA ILE A 190 -49.37 -17.10 9.29
C ILE A 190 -48.44 -16.94 8.06
N THR A 191 -47.26 -17.57 7.99
CA THR A 191 -46.87 -18.96 7.58
C THR A 191 -46.72 -19.22 6.06
N THR A 192 -45.48 -19.63 5.70
CA THR A 192 -45.01 -20.67 4.73
C THR A 192 -45.15 -20.54 3.20
N ALA A 193 -43.97 -20.47 2.57
CA ALA A 193 -43.33 -21.41 1.61
C ALA A 193 -44.08 -21.88 0.35
N THR A 194 -43.36 -21.96 -0.79
CA THR A 194 -43.00 -23.21 -1.50
C THR A 194 -42.06 -22.90 -2.68
N ALA A 195 -41.05 -23.74 -2.88
CA ALA A 195 -40.06 -23.73 -3.94
C ALA A 195 -40.51 -24.50 -5.19
N THR A 196 -39.90 -24.21 -6.35
CA THR A 196 -39.98 -25.06 -7.55
C THR A 196 -38.62 -25.12 -8.24
N SER A 197 -38.07 -26.32 -8.41
CA SER A 197 -36.90 -26.62 -9.24
C SER A 197 -37.30 -26.96 -10.67
N ILE A 198 -36.39 -26.75 -11.63
CA ILE A 198 -36.41 -27.34 -12.96
C ILE A 198 -34.95 -27.66 -13.35
N ASP A 199 -34.67 -28.94 -13.57
CA ASP A 199 -33.49 -29.48 -14.27
C ASP A 199 -33.80 -29.58 -15.78
N GLU A 200 -32.79 -29.35 -16.65
CA GLU A 200 -32.52 -30.14 -17.88
C GLU A 200 -31.20 -29.70 -18.58
N PRO A 201 -30.63 -30.44 -19.57
CA PRO A 201 -29.34 -31.10 -19.42
C PRO A 201 -28.20 -30.62 -20.35
N ILE A 202 -27.00 -31.14 -20.06
CA ILE A 202 -25.72 -30.93 -20.74
C ILE A 202 -25.59 -31.81 -22.01
N VAL A 203 -25.06 -31.22 -23.09
CA VAL A 203 -24.62 -31.88 -24.33
C VAL A 203 -23.09 -31.98 -24.34
N THR A 204 -22.56 -33.16 -24.68
CA THR A 204 -21.13 -33.49 -24.73
C THR A 204 -20.65 -33.62 -26.17
N THR A 205 -19.45 -33.12 -26.50
CA THR A 205 -18.68 -33.52 -27.69
C THR A 205 -17.16 -33.54 -27.44
N GLN A 206 -16.63 -34.76 -27.39
CA GLN A 206 -15.41 -35.36 -27.95
C GLN A 206 -14.06 -34.61 -28.10
N ASP A 207 -13.04 -35.35 -27.64
CA ASP A 207 -11.59 -35.08 -27.51
C ASP A 207 -10.72 -35.19 -28.79
N ILE A 208 -9.53 -34.57 -28.72
CA ILE A 208 -8.29 -34.86 -29.48
C ILE A 208 -7.16 -35.06 -28.44
N PRO A 209 -6.25 -36.05 -28.56
CA PRO A 209 -5.41 -36.52 -27.44
C PRO A 209 -4.05 -35.82 -27.36
N THR A 210 -3.54 -35.61 -26.14
CA THR A 210 -2.12 -35.34 -25.86
C THR A 210 -1.64 -36.22 -24.70
N ASP A 211 -0.71 -37.11 -24.99
CA ASP A 211 -0.09 -38.04 -24.03
C ASP A 211 1.08 -37.36 -23.30
N VAL A 212 0.93 -37.15 -21.99
CA VAL A 212 2.06 -37.08 -21.04
C VAL A 212 1.68 -37.96 -19.85
N THR A 213 2.28 -39.15 -19.78
CA THR A 213 2.05 -40.09 -18.68
C THR A 213 3.16 -39.97 -17.64
N THR A 214 2.83 -39.45 -16.46
CA THR A 214 3.62 -39.64 -15.22
C THR A 214 2.91 -40.61 -14.30
N SER A 215 3.68 -41.51 -13.71
CA SER A 215 3.19 -42.68 -12.96
C SER A 215 2.77 -42.33 -11.52
N SER A 216 1.70 -41.56 -11.35
CA SER A 216 0.92 -41.51 -10.10
C SER A 216 -0.45 -40.86 -10.31
N GLY A 217 -1.33 -41.49 -11.08
CA GLY A 217 -2.80 -41.55 -10.90
C GLY A 217 -3.67 -40.28 -10.79
N THR A 218 -3.13 -39.07 -10.67
CA THR A 218 -3.87 -37.81 -10.63
C THR A 218 -3.19 -36.86 -11.60
N GLY A 219 -3.57 -36.94 -12.88
CA GLY A 219 -3.15 -35.94 -13.86
C GLY A 219 -3.56 -34.56 -13.36
N VAL A 220 -2.65 -33.60 -13.42
CA VAL A 220 -2.97 -32.19 -13.18
C VAL A 220 -4.01 -31.79 -14.23
N PRO A 221 -5.21 -31.36 -13.84
CA PRO A 221 -6.23 -30.93 -14.80
C PRO A 221 -5.71 -29.84 -15.73
N ASP A 222 -6.13 -29.86 -16.99
CA ASP A 222 -5.70 -28.91 -18.02
C ASP A 222 -5.90 -27.43 -17.62
N PHE A 223 -6.90 -27.14 -16.78
CA PHE A 223 -7.12 -25.77 -16.31
C PHE A 223 -6.02 -25.28 -15.36
N PHE A 224 -5.32 -26.16 -14.64
CA PHE A 224 -4.16 -25.80 -13.83
C PHE A 224 -2.90 -25.61 -14.69
N LEU A 225 -2.78 -26.31 -15.83
CA LEU A 225 -1.66 -26.13 -16.76
C LEU A 225 -1.59 -24.72 -17.34
N LYS A 226 -2.73 -24.01 -17.42
CA LYS A 226 -2.80 -22.60 -17.82
C LYS A 226 -2.07 -21.64 -16.87
N TYR A 227 -1.78 -22.06 -15.64
CA TYR A 227 -0.95 -21.28 -14.72
C TYR A 227 0.55 -21.44 -14.99
N LEU A 228 0.94 -22.53 -15.67
CA LEU A 228 2.33 -22.85 -16.00
C LEU A 228 2.72 -22.41 -17.42
N ASP A 229 1.76 -21.91 -18.21
CA ASP A 229 1.96 -21.47 -19.59
C ASP A 229 2.56 -20.06 -19.65
N CYS A 230 3.78 -19.90 -19.13
CA CYS A 230 4.57 -18.68 -19.28
C CYS A 230 5.84 -18.97 -20.09
N PRO A 231 6.17 -18.13 -21.09
CA PRO A 231 7.45 -18.23 -21.78
C PRO A 231 8.63 -18.10 -20.80
N ILE A 232 9.73 -18.78 -21.11
CA ILE A 232 10.96 -18.74 -20.31
C ILE A 232 11.44 -17.29 -20.18
N GLY A 233 11.64 -16.83 -18.94
CA GLY A 233 12.12 -15.47 -18.67
C GLY A 233 11.09 -14.36 -18.81
N ASP A 234 9.84 -14.68 -19.12
CA ASP A 234 8.75 -13.71 -19.10
C ASP A 234 8.31 -13.47 -17.65
N GLY A 235 9.07 -12.61 -16.96
CA GLY A 235 8.79 -12.23 -15.57
C GLY A 235 7.41 -11.58 -15.40
N LEU A 236 6.91 -10.90 -16.43
CA LEU A 236 5.58 -10.29 -16.42
C LEU A 236 4.48 -11.35 -16.39
N CYS A 237 4.54 -12.32 -17.31
CA CYS A 237 3.63 -13.46 -17.29
C CYS A 237 3.70 -14.19 -15.96
N LYS A 238 4.91 -14.50 -15.48
CA LYS A 238 5.12 -15.23 -14.22
C LYS A 238 4.52 -14.48 -13.03
N ASN A 239 4.73 -13.17 -12.94
CA ASN A 239 4.19 -12.33 -11.87
C ASN A 239 2.67 -12.20 -11.93
N GLU A 240 2.08 -12.11 -13.12
CA GLU A 240 0.63 -12.10 -13.30
C GLU A 240 0.01 -13.42 -12.81
N LYS A 241 0.62 -14.56 -13.18
CA LYS A 241 0.18 -15.88 -12.72
C LYS A 241 0.34 -16.05 -11.22
N ILE A 242 1.46 -15.60 -10.63
CA ILE A 242 1.67 -15.60 -9.18
C ILE A 242 0.59 -14.77 -8.47
N SER A 243 0.33 -13.55 -8.94
CA SER A 243 -0.66 -12.65 -8.33
C SER A 243 -2.08 -13.26 -8.38
N SER A 244 -2.44 -13.85 -9.52
CA SER A 244 -3.70 -14.61 -9.65
C SER A 244 -3.75 -15.81 -8.70
N CYS A 245 -2.62 -16.50 -8.53
CA CYS A 245 -2.52 -17.63 -7.61
C CYS A 245 -2.66 -17.21 -6.15
N GLU A 246 -2.09 -16.07 -5.76
CA GLU A 246 -2.17 -15.53 -4.40
C GLU A 246 -3.58 -15.09 -4.03
N ALA A 247 -4.29 -14.43 -4.94
CA ALA A 247 -5.69 -14.06 -4.76
C ALA A 247 -6.56 -15.29 -4.43
N HIS A 248 -6.42 -16.37 -5.20
CA HIS A 248 -7.13 -17.63 -4.96
C HIS A 248 -6.62 -18.38 -3.73
N SER A 249 -5.32 -18.32 -3.45
CA SER A 249 -4.70 -18.94 -2.27
C SER A 249 -5.21 -18.34 -0.96
N SER A 250 -5.55 -17.06 -0.95
CA SER A 250 -6.13 -16.40 0.24
C SER A 250 -7.45 -17.06 0.65
N ILE A 251 -8.33 -17.37 -0.30
CA ILE A 251 -9.60 -18.08 -0.06
C ILE A 251 -9.32 -19.46 0.53
N CYS A 252 -8.35 -20.18 -0.05
CA CYS A 252 -7.96 -21.52 0.41
C CYS A 252 -7.31 -21.54 1.81
N LYS A 253 -6.62 -20.47 2.20
CA LYS A 253 -5.93 -20.36 3.51
C LYS A 253 -6.87 -19.94 4.65
N TYR A 254 -7.85 -19.09 4.37
CA TYR A 254 -8.65 -18.43 5.42
C TYR A 254 -10.08 -18.94 5.54
N ALA A 255 -10.61 -19.66 4.53
CA ALA A 255 -11.94 -20.22 4.62
C ALA A 255 -11.96 -21.46 5.54
N THR A 256 -13.03 -21.59 6.33
CA THR A 256 -13.33 -22.84 7.04
C THR A 256 -13.89 -23.88 6.05
N SER A 257 -13.77 -25.18 6.32
CA SER A 257 -14.31 -26.23 5.44
C SER A 257 -15.80 -26.03 5.15
N ASP A 258 -16.58 -25.52 6.12
CA ASP A 258 -18.01 -25.25 5.96
C ASP A 258 -18.31 -24.07 5.03
N THR A 259 -17.40 -23.10 4.88
CA THR A 259 -17.58 -21.87 4.08
C THR A 259 -16.81 -21.88 2.76
N LEU A 260 -15.84 -22.79 2.60
CA LEU A 260 -14.90 -22.80 1.49
C LEU A 260 -15.60 -22.97 0.13
N GLY A 261 -16.56 -23.89 0.02
CA GLY A 261 -17.31 -24.11 -1.22
C GLY A 261 -18.12 -22.89 -1.66
N GLU A 262 -18.70 -22.15 -0.70
CA GLU A 262 -19.45 -20.92 -0.99
C GLU A 262 -18.53 -19.78 -1.42
N MET A 263 -17.37 -19.62 -0.76
CA MET A 263 -16.39 -18.59 -1.12
C MET A 263 -15.78 -18.80 -2.51
N LEU A 264 -15.42 -20.05 -2.86
CA LEU A 264 -14.92 -20.39 -4.20
C LEU A 264 -15.98 -20.11 -5.27
N LYS A 265 -17.24 -20.48 -5.01
CA LYS A 265 -18.36 -20.21 -5.92
C LYS A 265 -18.65 -18.71 -6.08
N ASN A 266 -18.64 -17.95 -5.00
CA ASN A 266 -18.87 -16.50 -5.02
C ASN A 266 -17.76 -15.74 -5.74
N SER A 267 -16.55 -16.31 -5.78
CA SER A 267 -15.40 -15.79 -6.52
C SER A 267 -15.37 -16.23 -7.99
N ASN A 268 -16.42 -16.93 -8.45
CA ASN A 268 -16.54 -17.46 -9.82
C ASN A 268 -15.36 -18.38 -10.21
N ILE A 269 -14.82 -19.14 -9.25
CA ILE A 269 -13.73 -20.08 -9.46
C ILE A 269 -14.33 -21.43 -9.85
N ASP A 270 -14.03 -21.90 -11.07
CA ASP A 270 -14.39 -23.25 -11.52
C ASP A 270 -13.44 -24.26 -10.88
N ILE A 271 -13.97 -25.06 -9.95
CA ILE A 271 -13.22 -26.13 -9.27
C ILE A 271 -13.35 -27.48 -9.98
N GLY A 272 -14.06 -27.56 -11.12
CA GLY A 272 -14.28 -28.79 -11.85
C GLY A 272 -14.94 -29.89 -11.00
N ASN A 273 -14.39 -31.11 -11.08
CA ASN A 273 -14.89 -32.27 -10.33
C ASN A 273 -14.25 -32.44 -8.94
N PHE A 274 -13.46 -31.46 -8.47
CA PHE A 274 -12.80 -31.52 -7.17
C PHE A 274 -13.77 -31.17 -6.03
N THR A 275 -13.55 -31.72 -4.84
CA THR A 275 -14.10 -31.06 -3.65
C THR A 275 -13.36 -29.73 -3.41
N PRO A 276 -13.97 -28.75 -2.71
CA PRO A 276 -13.30 -27.50 -2.37
C PRO A 276 -11.93 -27.70 -1.71
N GLU A 277 -11.79 -28.69 -0.81
CA GLU A 277 -10.53 -29.01 -0.15
C GLU A 277 -9.50 -29.62 -1.10
N GLU A 278 -9.92 -30.53 -1.98
CA GLU A 278 -9.02 -31.13 -2.98
C GLU A 278 -8.53 -30.07 -3.98
N TYR A 279 -9.43 -29.19 -4.42
CA TYR A 279 -9.08 -28.04 -5.26
C TYR A 279 -8.03 -27.18 -4.57
N CYS A 280 -8.27 -26.75 -3.34
CA CYS A 280 -7.36 -25.86 -2.62
C CYS A 280 -6.00 -26.49 -2.37
N LYS A 281 -5.95 -27.80 -2.12
CA LYS A 281 -4.68 -28.53 -1.99
C LYS A 281 -3.89 -28.49 -3.31
N VAL A 282 -4.52 -28.85 -4.42
CA VAL A 282 -3.87 -28.86 -5.74
C VAL A 282 -3.49 -27.44 -6.16
N HIS A 283 -4.35 -26.45 -5.90
CA HIS A 283 -4.11 -25.05 -6.22
C HIS A 283 -2.90 -24.50 -5.49
N LEU A 284 -2.78 -24.72 -4.18
CA LEU A 284 -1.62 -24.29 -3.40
C LEU A 284 -0.32 -24.96 -3.88
N GLU A 285 -0.35 -26.26 -4.19
CA GLU A 285 0.80 -26.98 -4.76
C GLU A 285 1.20 -26.39 -6.14
N VAL A 286 0.22 -26.04 -6.97
CA VAL A 286 0.47 -25.38 -8.27
C VAL A 286 1.04 -23.97 -8.06
N CYS A 287 0.54 -23.18 -7.11
CA CYS A 287 1.08 -21.85 -6.82
C CYS A 287 2.55 -21.89 -6.39
N ASP A 288 2.90 -22.83 -5.51
CA ASP A 288 4.28 -23.03 -5.08
C ASP A 288 5.16 -23.44 -6.28
N MET A 289 4.65 -24.29 -7.18
CA MET A 289 5.35 -24.66 -8.41
C MET A 289 5.58 -23.47 -9.33
N ILE A 290 4.60 -22.58 -9.56
CA ILE A 290 4.75 -21.43 -10.47
C ILE A 290 5.96 -20.58 -10.08
N SER A 291 6.19 -20.36 -8.78
CA SER A 291 7.31 -19.53 -8.31
C SER A 291 8.69 -20.11 -8.70
N THR A 292 8.79 -21.43 -8.84
CA THR A 292 10.05 -22.16 -9.06
C THR A 292 10.15 -22.86 -10.41
N TYR A 293 9.05 -22.98 -11.14
CA TYR A 293 9.01 -23.65 -12.44
C TYR A 293 9.55 -22.73 -13.53
N ASP A 294 10.61 -23.19 -14.19
CA ASP A 294 11.05 -22.65 -15.46
C ASP A 294 10.82 -23.75 -16.53
N PRO A 295 10.12 -23.44 -17.63
CA PRO A 295 9.92 -24.41 -18.70
C PRO A 295 11.25 -24.93 -19.23
N PRO A 296 11.33 -26.20 -19.66
CA PRO A 296 12.53 -26.69 -20.35
C PRO A 296 12.75 -25.88 -21.63
N LEU A 297 14.01 -25.52 -21.89
CA LEU A 297 14.41 -24.83 -23.12
C LEU A 297 14.04 -25.68 -24.34
N THR A 298 13.46 -25.05 -25.36
CA THR A 298 13.13 -25.71 -26.62
C THR A 298 14.02 -25.21 -27.76
N ASP A 299 14.09 -25.98 -28.85
CA ASP A 299 14.81 -25.57 -30.06
C ASP A 299 14.25 -24.26 -30.65
N ASP A 300 12.96 -24.00 -30.48
CA ASP A 300 12.34 -22.74 -30.89
C ASP A 300 12.93 -21.56 -30.09
N ASP A 301 13.14 -21.72 -28.78
CA ASP A 301 13.72 -20.66 -27.95
C ASP A 301 15.15 -20.30 -28.35
N VAL A 302 15.94 -21.28 -28.83
CA VAL A 302 17.34 -21.03 -29.20
C VAL A 302 17.51 -20.60 -30.65
N TYR A 303 16.75 -21.18 -31.57
CA TYR A 303 16.98 -21.02 -33.01
C TYR A 303 15.99 -20.08 -33.73
N ASN A 304 14.85 -19.75 -33.12
CA ASN A 304 13.87 -18.85 -33.72
C ASN A 304 14.14 -17.39 -33.33
N PHE A 305 15.16 -16.77 -33.93
CA PHE A 305 15.55 -15.39 -33.59
C PHE A 305 14.46 -14.34 -33.87
N ASP A 306 13.56 -14.61 -34.81
CA ASP A 306 12.42 -13.72 -35.11
C ASP A 306 11.51 -13.54 -33.88
N LYS A 307 11.48 -14.52 -32.97
CA LYS A 307 10.79 -14.44 -31.68
C LYS A 307 11.27 -13.27 -30.83
N TYR A 308 12.53 -12.84 -30.99
CA TYR A 308 13.15 -11.77 -30.22
C TYR A 308 13.28 -10.45 -30.99
N LEU A 309 13.40 -10.52 -32.31
CA LEU A 309 13.73 -9.37 -33.18
C LEU A 309 12.51 -8.66 -33.79
N THR A 310 11.29 -9.06 -33.45
CA THR A 310 10.04 -8.57 -34.09
C THR A 310 9.45 -7.30 -33.49
N CYS A 311 10.16 -6.61 -32.59
CA CYS A 311 9.66 -5.36 -32.02
C CYS A 311 9.81 -4.19 -33.00
N ASN A 312 8.83 -3.28 -33.00
CA ASN A 312 9.02 -1.96 -33.59
C ASN A 312 10.11 -1.22 -32.78
N THR A 313 10.96 -0.44 -33.44
CA THR A 313 12.05 0.29 -32.78
C THR A 313 11.56 1.31 -31.76
N ASP A 314 10.30 1.76 -31.90
CA ASP A 314 9.68 2.72 -31.00
C ASP A 314 8.89 2.04 -29.86
N ASP A 315 8.72 0.71 -29.90
CA ASP A 315 8.01 -0.07 -28.88
C ASP A 315 8.99 -0.56 -27.80
N ILE A 316 9.35 0.36 -26.91
CA ILE A 316 10.33 0.12 -25.83
C ILE A 316 9.87 -1.01 -24.89
N VAL A 317 8.56 -1.16 -24.67
CA VAL A 317 8.01 -2.24 -23.83
C VAL A 317 8.26 -3.59 -24.48
N CYS A 318 8.00 -3.72 -25.79
CA CYS A 318 8.34 -4.92 -26.54
C CYS A 318 9.84 -5.21 -26.47
N ILE A 319 10.70 -4.21 -26.76
CA ILE A 319 12.16 -4.38 -26.77
C ILE A 319 12.66 -4.85 -25.40
N PHE A 320 12.16 -4.25 -24.31
CA PHE A 320 12.54 -4.61 -22.94
C PHE A 320 12.09 -6.03 -22.57
N SER A 321 10.85 -6.39 -22.90
CA SER A 321 10.31 -7.74 -22.68
C SER A 321 11.13 -8.78 -23.44
N LYS A 322 11.38 -8.57 -24.73
CA LYS A 322 12.18 -9.49 -25.56
C LYS A 322 13.63 -9.58 -25.11
N SER A 323 14.23 -8.48 -24.66
CA SER A 323 15.58 -8.49 -24.10
C SER A 323 15.65 -9.36 -22.84
N SER A 324 14.70 -9.21 -21.93
CA SER A 324 14.62 -9.98 -20.68
C SER A 324 14.46 -11.48 -20.94
N ILE A 325 13.54 -11.85 -21.85
CA ILE A 325 13.33 -13.24 -22.28
C ILE A 325 14.62 -13.80 -22.91
N CYS A 326 15.26 -13.06 -23.82
CA CYS A 326 16.49 -13.50 -24.50
C CYS A 326 17.63 -13.78 -23.49
N LEU A 327 17.81 -12.91 -22.49
CA LEU A 327 18.82 -13.09 -21.44
C LEU A 327 18.54 -14.30 -20.55
N ALA A 328 17.28 -14.56 -20.22
CA ALA A 328 16.90 -15.72 -19.43
C ALA A 328 17.17 -17.03 -20.20
N VAL A 329 16.81 -17.08 -21.49
CA VAL A 329 17.11 -18.23 -22.36
C VAL A 329 18.63 -18.40 -22.49
N LEU A 330 19.37 -17.30 -22.67
CA LEU A 330 20.84 -17.33 -22.76
C LEU A 330 21.49 -17.87 -21.48
N LYS A 331 20.94 -17.57 -20.30
CA LYS A 331 21.44 -18.08 -19.02
C LYS A 331 21.33 -19.60 -18.90
N LEU A 332 20.26 -20.18 -19.45
CA LEU A 332 19.99 -21.62 -19.42
C LEU A 332 20.64 -22.36 -20.59
N CYS A 333 20.93 -21.67 -21.70
CA CYS A 333 21.49 -22.25 -22.92
C CYS A 333 22.72 -23.18 -22.71
N PRO A 334 23.73 -22.82 -21.88
CA PRO A 334 24.94 -23.64 -21.71
C PRO A 334 24.70 -25.05 -21.14
N ASP A 335 23.57 -25.25 -20.45
CA ASP A 335 23.23 -26.54 -19.83
C ASP A 335 22.62 -27.54 -20.83
N TYR A 336 22.13 -27.05 -21.98
CA TYR A 336 21.35 -27.85 -22.94
C TYR A 336 21.87 -27.80 -24.38
N TYR A 337 22.57 -26.74 -24.78
CA TYR A 337 22.98 -26.49 -26.17
C TYR A 337 24.50 -26.32 -26.32
N SER A 338 24.96 -26.35 -27.57
CA SER A 338 26.39 -26.17 -27.84
C SER A 338 26.82 -24.72 -27.56
N LYS A 339 28.09 -24.53 -27.21
CA LYS A 339 28.65 -23.20 -26.97
C LYS A 339 28.45 -22.26 -28.18
N GLU A 340 28.58 -22.78 -29.40
CA GLU A 340 28.42 -21.99 -30.64
C GLU A 340 27.00 -21.46 -30.80
N ASP A 341 25.99 -22.27 -30.45
CA ASP A 341 24.59 -21.86 -30.48
C ASP A 341 24.31 -20.77 -29.43
N CYS A 342 24.83 -20.94 -28.22
CA CYS A 342 24.69 -19.94 -27.15
C CYS A 342 25.43 -18.64 -27.44
N ASP A 343 26.62 -18.70 -28.08
CA ASP A 343 27.35 -17.52 -28.54
C ASP A 343 26.55 -16.77 -29.63
N THR A 344 25.84 -17.50 -30.50
CA THR A 344 24.95 -16.92 -31.51
C THR A 344 23.76 -16.22 -30.87
N LEU A 345 23.07 -16.88 -29.93
CA LEU A 345 21.96 -16.28 -29.17
C LEU A 345 22.42 -15.05 -28.38
N SER A 346 23.62 -15.09 -27.78
CA SER A 346 24.22 -13.95 -27.07
C SER A 346 24.34 -12.72 -27.96
N ASN A 347 24.81 -12.90 -29.20
CA ASN A 347 24.90 -11.80 -30.16
C ASN A 347 23.52 -11.20 -30.52
N VAL A 348 22.48 -12.04 -30.60
CA VAL A 348 21.10 -11.59 -30.82
C VAL A 348 20.61 -10.78 -29.61
N CYS A 349 20.79 -11.29 -28.38
CA CYS A 349 20.38 -10.58 -27.16
C CYS A 349 21.10 -9.23 -27.03
N ASN A 350 22.41 -9.18 -27.32
CA ASN A 350 23.19 -7.94 -27.32
C ASN A 350 22.69 -6.95 -28.37
N THR A 351 22.26 -7.43 -29.55
CA THR A 351 21.70 -6.57 -30.59
C THR A 351 20.43 -5.88 -30.10
N ILE A 352 19.54 -6.63 -29.43
CA ILE A 352 18.29 -6.11 -28.86
C ILE A 352 18.57 -5.07 -27.77
N GLN A 353 19.52 -5.35 -26.87
CA GLN A 353 19.94 -4.40 -25.83
C GLN A 353 20.48 -3.10 -26.43
N ASN A 354 21.29 -3.19 -27.49
CA ASN A 354 21.87 -2.02 -28.13
C ASN A 354 20.83 -1.21 -28.93
N SER A 355 19.77 -1.85 -29.44
CA SER A 355 18.64 -1.13 -30.07
C SER A 355 17.73 -0.41 -29.07
N ALA A 356 17.78 -0.77 -27.78
CA ALA A 356 16.97 -0.15 -26.73
C ALA A 356 17.49 1.22 -26.26
N ILE A 357 18.70 1.61 -26.68
CA ILE A 357 19.33 2.87 -26.29
C ILE A 357 19.12 3.88 -27.43
N PRO A 358 18.21 4.87 -27.30
CA PRO A 358 18.09 5.92 -28.30
C PRO A 358 19.43 6.66 -28.42
N ASP A 359 19.86 6.96 -29.65
CA ASP A 359 21.14 7.59 -29.94
C ASP A 359 21.18 9.05 -29.41
N ILE A 360 21.62 9.19 -28.16
CA ILE A 360 21.71 10.46 -27.42
C ILE A 360 22.81 11.37 -28.00
N SER A 361 23.60 10.90 -28.96
CA SER A 361 24.71 11.67 -29.56
C SER A 361 24.27 12.87 -30.42
N SER A 362 22.98 12.99 -30.72
CA SER A 362 22.41 14.15 -31.44
C SER A 362 22.03 15.34 -30.54
N LEU A 363 22.05 15.17 -29.21
CA LEU A 363 21.85 16.27 -28.26
C LEU A 363 23.23 16.84 -27.86
N THR A 364 23.76 17.73 -28.68
CA THR A 364 24.89 18.58 -28.26
C THR A 364 24.35 19.62 -27.27
N PRO A 365 24.90 19.73 -26.04
CA PRO A 365 24.50 20.77 -25.12
C PRO A 365 25.01 22.11 -25.64
N GLU A 366 24.10 23.01 -26.00
CA GLU A 366 24.45 24.44 -26.06
C GLU A 366 24.95 24.84 -24.66
N ASN A 367 26.16 25.39 -24.66
CA ASN A 367 26.90 25.91 -23.53
C ASN A 367 25.99 26.60 -22.50
N PRO A 368 25.79 26.03 -21.28
CA PRO A 368 24.87 26.63 -20.33
C PRO A 368 25.50 27.91 -19.76
N GLU A 369 24.82 29.03 -19.94
CA GLU A 369 25.03 30.20 -19.08
C GLU A 369 24.79 29.78 -17.62
N PRO A 370 25.49 30.40 -16.64
CA PRO A 370 25.36 30.04 -15.23
C PRO A 370 23.92 30.28 -14.77
N VAL A 371 23.18 29.18 -14.59
CA VAL A 371 21.84 29.19 -13.98
C VAL A 371 22.01 29.40 -12.48
N ASN A 372 21.42 30.49 -12.00
CA ASN A 372 21.26 30.78 -10.59
C ASN A 372 20.23 29.77 -10.05
N VAL A 373 20.70 28.81 -9.25
CA VAL A 373 19.86 27.77 -8.63
C VAL A 373 18.98 28.43 -7.58
N ASP A 374 17.66 28.42 -7.79
CA ASP A 374 16.66 28.75 -6.78
C ASP A 374 16.58 27.58 -5.77
N GLU A 375 16.63 27.90 -4.47
CA GLU A 375 16.85 27.01 -3.32
C GLU A 375 15.65 26.12 -2.91
N ASN A 376 14.95 25.41 -3.81
CA ASN A 376 13.71 24.68 -3.44
C ASN A 376 13.58 23.18 -3.78
N ASP A 377 14.66 22.46 -4.13
CA ASP A 377 14.61 21.00 -4.36
C ASP A 377 15.20 20.14 -3.20
N ASP A 378 15.20 20.67 -1.97
CA ASP A 378 15.87 20.07 -0.80
C ASP A 378 15.05 18.98 -0.06
N ILE A 379 14.06 18.37 -0.72
CA ILE A 379 13.12 17.44 -0.07
C ILE A 379 13.74 16.03 0.07
N PHE A 380 14.55 15.57 -0.89
CA PHE A 380 15.14 14.23 -0.83
C PHE A 380 16.27 14.12 0.22
N THR A 381 17.00 15.21 0.45
CA THR A 381 18.08 15.30 1.46
C THR A 381 17.54 15.17 2.90
N SER A 382 16.27 15.46 3.13
CA SER A 382 15.67 15.48 4.47
C SER A 382 15.16 14.12 4.97
N ILE A 383 14.97 13.12 4.09
CA ILE A 383 14.20 11.90 4.42
C ILE A 383 15.12 10.69 4.71
N ILE A 384 16.38 10.70 4.26
CA ILE A 384 17.41 9.77 4.73
C ILE A 384 17.89 10.24 6.10
N SER A 385 17.08 9.98 7.11
CA SER A 385 17.33 10.32 8.51
C SER A 385 18.61 9.62 9.00
N ASN A 386 19.76 10.32 8.93
CA ASN A 386 21.07 10.10 9.56
C ASN A 386 21.71 8.69 9.50
N LYS A 387 21.12 7.70 8.84
CA LYS A 387 21.70 6.36 8.67
C LYS A 387 22.52 6.34 7.40
N GLN A 388 23.84 6.42 7.54
CA GLN A 388 24.77 6.22 6.44
C GLN A 388 24.54 4.83 5.84
N LEU A 389 24.17 4.78 4.55
CA LEU A 389 24.10 3.55 3.78
C LEU A 389 25.52 3.00 3.60
N THR A 390 25.69 1.71 3.82
CA THR A 390 26.95 1.01 3.64
C THR A 390 26.83 -0.06 2.57
N THR A 391 27.86 -0.24 1.77
CA THR A 391 27.96 -1.34 0.82
C THR A 391 28.05 -2.70 1.54
N PRO A 392 27.92 -3.84 0.84
CA PRO A 392 28.12 -5.17 1.43
C PRO A 392 29.50 -5.35 2.10
N SER A 393 30.54 -4.66 1.62
CA SER A 393 31.86 -4.64 2.27
C SER A 393 31.92 -3.81 3.57
N GLY A 394 30.82 -3.13 3.94
CA GLY A 394 30.73 -2.27 5.11
C GLY A 394 31.30 -0.87 4.88
N THR A 395 31.58 -0.49 3.64
CA THR A 395 32.09 0.86 3.31
C THR A 395 30.92 1.84 3.20
N VAL A 396 31.02 3.02 3.81
CA VAL A 396 30.02 4.07 3.68
C VAL A 396 29.94 4.54 2.22
N ILE A 397 28.73 4.59 1.67
CA ILE A 397 28.48 5.03 0.31
C ILE A 397 28.58 6.57 0.26
N PRO A 398 29.45 7.15 -0.60
CA PRO A 398 29.47 8.58 -0.85
C PRO A 398 28.15 9.10 -1.39
N ASP A 399 27.77 10.33 -1.04
CA ASP A 399 26.51 10.95 -1.47
C ASP A 399 26.37 11.00 -3.00
N SER A 400 27.48 11.17 -3.71
CA SER A 400 27.55 11.14 -5.17
C SER A 400 27.07 9.83 -5.81
N LEU A 401 27.08 8.73 -5.06
CA LEU A 401 26.63 7.41 -5.50
C LEU A 401 25.22 7.07 -5.00
N LEU A 402 24.68 7.80 -4.02
CA LEU A 402 23.31 7.58 -3.51
C LEU A 402 22.24 7.86 -4.57
N ILE A 403 22.55 8.70 -5.56
CA ILE A 403 21.67 8.97 -6.71
C ILE A 403 21.32 7.70 -7.53
N TYR A 404 22.07 6.61 -7.40
CA TYR A 404 21.73 5.34 -8.06
C TYR A 404 20.74 4.48 -7.26
N LEU A 405 20.54 4.81 -5.99
CA LEU A 405 19.70 4.08 -5.04
C LEU A 405 18.41 4.85 -4.71
N ASP A 406 18.11 5.93 -5.45
CA ASP A 406 16.97 6.83 -5.23
C ASP A 406 15.65 6.35 -5.88
N CYS A 407 15.62 5.11 -6.39
CA CYS A 407 14.44 4.58 -7.05
C CYS A 407 13.31 4.29 -6.08
N PRO A 408 12.04 4.60 -6.44
CA PRO A 408 10.89 4.19 -5.66
C PRO A 408 10.83 2.68 -5.44
N ILE A 409 10.30 2.24 -4.28
CA ILE A 409 10.07 0.82 -3.95
C ILE A 409 9.36 0.14 -5.12
N GLY A 410 9.85 -1.01 -5.58
CA GLY A 410 9.24 -1.78 -6.67
C GLY A 410 9.32 -1.17 -8.08
N ASN A 411 9.87 0.04 -8.26
CA ASN A 411 9.97 0.66 -9.60
C ASN A 411 11.12 0.05 -10.41
N VAL A 412 10.84 -1.07 -11.08
CA VAL A 412 11.84 -1.82 -11.87
C VAL A 412 12.42 -1.01 -13.02
N ILE A 413 11.64 -0.12 -13.64
CA ILE A 413 12.11 0.74 -14.74
C ILE A 413 13.18 1.70 -14.25
N CYS A 414 12.92 2.38 -13.13
CA CYS A 414 13.91 3.25 -12.49
C CYS A 414 15.18 2.46 -12.16
N LYS A 415 15.05 1.30 -11.50
CA LYS A 415 16.19 0.48 -11.09
C LYS A 415 17.06 0.07 -12.29
N ASN A 416 16.45 -0.37 -13.38
CA ASN A 416 17.17 -0.72 -14.60
C ASN A 416 17.89 0.48 -15.21
N ASN A 417 17.22 1.64 -15.28
CA ASN A 417 17.84 2.87 -15.79
C ASN A 417 19.02 3.33 -14.93
N LYS A 418 18.87 3.31 -13.60
CA LYS A 418 19.95 3.67 -12.66
C LYS A 418 21.09 2.65 -12.71
N SER A 419 20.80 1.36 -12.83
CA SER A 419 21.82 0.30 -12.97
C SER A 419 22.64 0.48 -14.25
N ASN A 420 21.98 0.75 -15.38
CA ASN A 420 22.63 1.01 -16.65
C ASN A 420 23.49 2.30 -16.61
N SER A 421 22.96 3.37 -16.02
CA SER A 421 23.70 4.62 -15.83
C SER A 421 24.92 4.42 -14.91
N CYS A 422 24.75 3.72 -13.79
CA CYS A 422 25.83 3.37 -12.86
C CYS A 422 26.93 2.59 -13.57
N THR A 423 26.57 1.52 -14.28
CA THR A 423 27.52 0.67 -15.03
C THR A 423 28.24 1.47 -16.13
N SER A 424 27.53 2.36 -16.82
CA SER A 424 28.13 3.24 -17.83
C SER A 424 29.14 4.20 -17.22
N HIS A 425 28.84 4.76 -16.04
CA HIS A 425 29.75 5.65 -15.31
C HIS A 425 30.93 4.89 -14.69
N LEU A 426 30.74 3.61 -14.33
CA LEU A 426 31.79 2.72 -13.85
C LEU A 426 32.89 2.49 -14.90
N ILE A 427 32.62 2.72 -16.20
CA ILE A 427 33.65 2.64 -17.26
C ILE A 427 34.82 3.60 -16.97
N LEU A 428 34.57 4.74 -16.33
CA LEU A 428 35.62 5.70 -15.94
C LEU A 428 36.62 5.09 -14.96
N CYS A 429 36.19 4.13 -14.14
CA CYS A 429 37.03 3.37 -13.22
C CYS A 429 37.99 2.40 -13.90
N ASN A 430 37.84 2.15 -15.19
CA ASN A 430 38.80 1.37 -15.99
C ASN A 430 39.96 2.22 -16.53
N SER A 431 40.01 3.51 -16.19
CA SER A 431 41.13 4.40 -16.51
C SER A 431 42.43 3.91 -15.85
N LYS A 432 43.58 4.33 -16.40
CA LYS A 432 44.88 3.98 -15.80
C LYS A 432 44.94 4.52 -14.36
N PRO A 433 45.47 3.75 -13.39
CA PRO A 433 45.49 4.16 -11.98
C PRO A 433 46.12 5.54 -11.74
N ASN A 434 47.17 5.87 -12.49
CA ASN A 434 47.89 7.14 -12.35
C ASN A 434 47.16 8.37 -12.90
N THR A 435 46.06 8.18 -13.65
CA THR A 435 45.23 9.29 -14.17
C THR A 435 43.80 9.24 -13.61
N LEU A 436 43.46 8.23 -12.81
CA LEU A 436 42.08 7.98 -12.35
C LEU A 436 41.52 9.15 -11.55
N SER A 437 42.31 9.75 -10.66
CA SER A 437 41.89 10.93 -9.89
C SER A 437 41.55 12.12 -10.81
N GLU A 438 42.41 12.39 -11.79
CA GLU A 438 42.20 13.49 -12.74
C GLU A 438 40.97 13.23 -13.62
N THR A 439 40.79 11.98 -14.07
CA THR A 439 39.61 11.59 -14.85
C THR A 439 38.32 11.77 -14.04
N LEU A 440 38.25 11.30 -12.79
CA LEU A 440 37.06 11.41 -11.95
C LEU A 440 36.73 12.89 -11.67
N SER A 441 37.73 13.69 -11.29
CA SER A 441 37.54 15.12 -11.04
C SER A 441 37.15 15.89 -12.31
N ALA A 442 37.73 15.56 -13.47
CA ALA A 442 37.40 16.21 -14.74
C ALA A 442 35.95 15.93 -15.21
N ASN A 443 35.36 14.81 -14.77
CA ASN A 443 33.97 14.47 -15.03
C ASN A 443 33.02 14.90 -13.89
N GLY A 444 33.52 15.66 -12.90
CA GLY A 444 32.70 16.23 -11.83
C GLY A 444 32.27 15.25 -10.74
N TYR A 445 32.90 14.08 -10.62
CA TYR A 445 32.57 13.14 -9.54
C TYR A 445 33.17 13.60 -8.21
N ASP A 446 32.32 13.73 -7.20
CA ASP A 446 32.75 13.88 -5.81
C ASP A 446 33.08 12.50 -5.22
N ILE A 447 34.37 12.23 -5.04
CA ILE A 447 34.86 10.97 -4.46
C ILE A 447 34.93 11.02 -2.92
N GLY A 448 34.59 12.16 -2.31
CA GLY A 448 34.68 12.40 -0.89
C GLY A 448 36.09 12.15 -0.33
N ASN A 449 36.16 11.44 0.79
CA ASN A 449 37.42 11.09 1.46
C ASN A 449 38.05 9.77 0.96
N LEU A 450 37.50 9.16 -0.10
CA LEU A 450 38.01 7.90 -0.64
C LEU A 450 39.20 8.14 -1.57
N SER A 451 40.13 7.19 -1.63
CA SER A 451 41.09 7.17 -2.73
C SER A 451 40.33 6.85 -4.04
N PRO A 452 40.84 7.27 -5.21
CA PRO A 452 40.21 6.98 -6.50
C PRO A 452 39.94 5.48 -6.71
N GLU A 453 40.87 4.62 -6.31
CA GLU A 453 40.70 3.16 -6.40
C GLU A 453 39.60 2.67 -5.47
N LYS A 454 39.57 3.17 -4.22
CA LYS A 454 38.55 2.77 -3.26
C LYS A 454 37.17 3.26 -3.66
N TYR A 455 37.08 4.47 -4.21
CA TYR A 455 35.84 4.98 -4.80
C TYR A 455 35.32 4.04 -5.90
N CYS A 456 36.20 3.56 -6.77
CA CYS A 456 35.83 2.64 -7.84
C CYS A 456 35.38 1.26 -7.35
N GLU A 457 35.99 0.74 -6.28
CA GLU A 457 35.49 -0.46 -5.60
C GLU A 457 34.06 -0.24 -5.05
N VAL A 458 33.85 0.87 -4.35
CA VAL A 458 32.54 1.24 -3.79
C VAL A 458 31.50 1.46 -4.90
N HIS A 459 31.85 2.18 -5.97
CA HIS A 459 31.00 2.41 -7.12
C HIS A 459 30.55 1.10 -7.76
N LYS A 460 31.46 0.13 -7.92
CA LYS A 460 31.11 -1.20 -8.41
C LYS A 460 30.11 -1.91 -7.49
N GLU A 461 30.37 -1.93 -6.18
CA GLU A 461 29.45 -2.52 -5.20
C GLU A 461 28.07 -1.83 -5.22
N VAL A 462 28.04 -0.49 -5.39
CA VAL A 462 26.80 0.28 -5.54
C VAL A 462 26.05 -0.13 -6.80
N CYS A 463 26.72 -0.26 -7.95
CA CYS A 463 26.07 -0.69 -9.19
C CYS A 463 25.48 -2.10 -9.06
N ASP A 464 26.21 -3.02 -8.42
CA ASP A 464 25.75 -4.40 -8.20
C ASP A 464 24.50 -4.45 -7.29
N MET A 465 24.36 -3.53 -6.33
CA MET A 465 23.20 -3.49 -5.43
C MET A 465 21.97 -2.74 -5.98
N VAL A 466 22.07 -1.96 -7.06
CA VAL A 466 20.93 -1.12 -7.55
C VAL A 466 19.65 -1.93 -7.77
N LEU A 467 19.77 -3.11 -8.37
CA LEU A 467 18.61 -3.94 -8.69
C LEU A 467 17.98 -4.56 -7.45
N GLU A 468 18.81 -4.90 -6.45
CA GLU A 468 18.39 -5.59 -5.23
C GLU A 468 17.99 -4.63 -4.11
N TYR A 469 18.45 -3.39 -4.15
CA TYR A 469 18.17 -2.40 -3.11
C TYR A 469 16.69 -2.01 -3.13
N GLU A 470 16.00 -2.27 -2.02
CA GLU A 470 14.66 -1.73 -1.75
C GLU A 470 14.79 -0.66 -0.67
N PRO A 471 14.43 0.61 -0.95
CA PRO A 471 14.43 1.64 0.08
C PRO A 471 13.39 1.30 1.15
N PRO A 472 13.59 1.78 2.39
CA PRO A 472 12.63 1.54 3.47
C PRO A 472 11.28 2.17 3.13
N LEU A 473 10.20 1.48 3.50
CA LEU A 473 8.85 2.04 3.40
C LEU A 473 8.68 3.20 4.38
N THR A 474 8.32 4.37 3.85
CA THR A 474 8.08 5.60 4.61
C THR A 474 6.62 6.04 4.49
N ASP A 475 6.17 6.90 5.40
CA ASP A 475 4.84 7.52 5.38
C ASP A 475 4.55 8.23 4.05
N GLU A 476 5.57 8.78 3.39
CA GLU A 476 5.43 9.45 2.09
C GLU A 476 4.89 8.50 1.01
N TYR A 477 5.35 7.25 0.99
CA TYR A 477 4.84 6.25 0.04
C TYR A 477 3.36 5.92 0.26
N ILE A 478 2.85 6.10 1.48
CA ILE A 478 1.47 5.74 1.84
C ILE A 478 0.53 6.94 1.69
N TYR A 479 0.99 8.13 2.06
CA TYR A 479 0.13 9.31 2.18
C TYR A 479 0.32 10.34 1.06
N ASP A 480 1.48 10.38 0.38
CA ASP A 480 1.67 11.20 -0.83
C ASP A 480 1.21 10.43 -2.07
N LEU A 481 -0.10 10.34 -2.21
CA LEU A 481 -0.74 9.58 -3.29
C LEU A 481 -0.50 10.17 -4.69
N ASP A 482 -0.21 11.47 -4.78
CA ASP A 482 0.05 12.15 -6.05
C ASP A 482 1.36 11.66 -6.69
N ARG A 483 2.28 11.12 -5.89
CA ARG A 483 3.55 10.51 -6.34
C ARG A 483 3.35 9.44 -7.43
N TYR A 484 2.26 8.68 -7.36
CA TYR A 484 1.98 7.61 -8.32
C TYR A 484 1.30 8.11 -9.59
N LEU A 485 0.82 9.35 -9.59
CA LEU A 485 0.03 9.97 -10.66
C LEU A 485 0.81 11.05 -11.42
N THR A 486 2.13 11.12 -11.25
CA THR A 486 2.98 12.16 -11.86
C THR A 486 3.29 11.92 -13.34
N CYS A 487 2.98 10.75 -13.88
CA CYS A 487 3.28 10.42 -15.28
C CYS A 487 2.30 11.10 -16.23
N ASP A 488 2.82 11.59 -17.36
CA ASP A 488 1.98 12.01 -18.47
C ASP A 488 1.19 10.81 -19.02
N SER A 489 0.02 11.09 -19.60
CA SER A 489 -0.91 10.06 -20.07
C SER A 489 -0.35 9.21 -21.23
N ASP A 490 0.64 9.70 -21.95
CA ASP A 490 1.32 9.05 -23.07
C ASP A 490 2.66 8.41 -22.69
N ASP A 491 3.18 8.63 -21.48
CA ASP A 491 4.41 8.00 -21.00
C ASP A 491 4.14 6.62 -20.39
N THR A 492 3.97 5.63 -21.27
CA THR A 492 3.68 4.24 -20.90
C THR A 492 4.77 3.61 -20.04
N ILE A 493 6.02 4.04 -20.20
CA ILE A 493 7.17 3.55 -19.43
C ILE A 493 7.09 4.06 -17.99
N CYS A 494 6.84 5.36 -17.82
CA CYS A 494 6.62 5.96 -16.50
C CYS A 494 5.42 5.30 -15.80
N GLN A 495 4.30 5.17 -16.50
CA GLN A 495 3.08 4.56 -15.95
C GLN A 495 3.32 3.13 -15.48
N TYR A 496 4.04 2.33 -16.27
CA TYR A 496 4.42 0.98 -15.89
C TYR A 496 5.32 0.97 -14.65
N GLY A 497 6.32 1.85 -14.58
CA GLY A 497 7.18 2.00 -13.40
C GLY A 497 6.40 2.38 -12.14
N GLN A 498 5.46 3.33 -12.24
CA GLN A 498 4.61 3.74 -11.13
C GLN A 498 3.61 2.66 -10.72
N LYS A 499 3.09 1.89 -11.68
CA LYS A 499 2.20 0.75 -11.44
C LYS A 499 2.89 -0.31 -10.60
N GLU A 500 4.08 -0.75 -11.00
CA GLU A 500 4.86 -1.72 -10.23
C GLU A 500 5.25 -1.17 -8.85
N SER A 501 5.60 0.12 -8.78
CA SER A 501 5.90 0.76 -7.51
C SER A 501 4.71 0.77 -6.55
N CYS A 502 3.56 1.22 -7.02
CA CYS A 502 2.32 1.28 -6.24
C CYS A 502 1.93 -0.12 -5.74
N LYS A 503 2.09 -1.15 -6.58
CA LYS A 503 1.83 -2.54 -6.21
C LYS A 503 2.72 -3.01 -5.06
N SER A 504 4.04 -2.86 -5.20
CA SER A 504 4.99 -3.31 -4.17
C SER A 504 4.81 -2.55 -2.87
N VAL A 505 4.55 -1.24 -2.94
CA VAL A 505 4.24 -0.43 -1.76
C VAL A 505 2.94 -0.92 -1.13
N LEU A 506 1.91 -1.23 -1.91
CA LEU A 506 0.63 -1.70 -1.41
C LEU A 506 0.76 -3.06 -0.70
N GLU A 507 1.53 -4.00 -1.25
CA GLU A 507 1.85 -5.28 -0.60
C GLU A 507 2.51 -5.08 0.77
N LEU A 508 3.48 -4.17 0.85
CA LEU A 508 4.11 -3.81 2.12
C LEU A 508 3.16 -3.04 3.05
N CYS A 509 2.28 -2.21 2.49
CA CYS A 509 1.29 -1.44 3.24
C CYS A 509 0.44 -2.36 4.09
N TRP A 510 -0.14 -3.42 3.51
CA TRP A 510 -0.97 -4.38 4.25
C TRP A 510 -0.24 -5.07 5.40
N THR A 511 1.10 -5.08 5.38
CA THR A 511 1.93 -5.68 6.43
C THR A 511 2.21 -4.70 7.57
N TYR A 512 2.36 -3.41 7.28
CA TYR A 512 2.90 -2.42 8.22
C TYR A 512 1.94 -1.27 8.57
N TYR A 513 0.87 -1.09 7.80
CA TYR A 513 -0.08 0.01 7.90
C TYR A 513 -1.51 -0.53 8.02
N HIS A 514 -2.44 0.36 8.33
CA HIS A 514 -3.84 -0.01 8.52
C HIS A 514 -4.54 -0.22 7.20
N ASP A 515 -5.49 -1.17 7.21
CA ASP A 515 -6.30 -1.50 6.03
C ASP A 515 -6.92 -0.25 5.39
N SER A 516 -7.37 0.74 6.17
CA SER A 516 -7.95 1.98 5.65
C SER A 516 -6.97 2.83 4.82
N ASP A 517 -5.71 2.89 5.26
CA ASP A 517 -4.66 3.64 4.55
C ASP A 517 -4.27 2.88 3.27
N CYS A 518 -4.15 1.57 3.38
CA CYS A 518 -3.87 0.71 2.24
C CYS A 518 -5.03 0.65 1.24
N ILE A 519 -6.29 0.80 1.68
CA ILE A 519 -7.45 0.96 0.79
C ILE A 519 -7.31 2.26 -0.02
N ASN A 520 -6.90 3.37 0.61
CA ASN A 520 -6.69 4.63 -0.12
C ASN A 520 -5.58 4.51 -1.16
N LEU A 521 -4.45 3.88 -0.79
CA LEU A 521 -3.37 3.58 -1.73
C LEU A 521 -3.85 2.64 -2.84
N SER A 522 -4.57 1.57 -2.51
CA SER A 522 -5.16 0.62 -3.46
C SER A 522 -6.05 1.33 -4.49
N ASN A 523 -6.92 2.23 -4.04
CA ASN A 523 -7.79 3.01 -4.93
C ASN A 523 -6.99 3.91 -5.89
N VAL A 524 -5.79 4.36 -5.50
CA VAL A 524 -4.89 5.13 -6.37
C VAL A 524 -4.14 4.21 -7.31
N CYS A 525 -3.63 3.07 -6.82
CA CYS A 525 -3.04 2.06 -7.68
C CYS A 525 -4.04 1.63 -8.77
N ASP A 526 -5.30 1.37 -8.42
CA ASP A 526 -6.40 1.04 -9.36
C ASP A 526 -6.59 2.07 -10.47
N LYS A 527 -6.38 3.37 -10.18
CA LYS A 527 -6.42 4.42 -11.21
C LYS A 527 -5.20 4.36 -12.14
N VAL A 528 -4.02 4.04 -11.60
CA VAL A 528 -2.82 3.79 -12.40
C VAL A 528 -3.05 2.58 -13.34
N TYR A 529 -3.72 1.52 -12.86
CA TYR A 529 -4.09 0.37 -13.68
C TYR A 529 -5.14 0.71 -14.75
N GLY A 530 -6.19 1.43 -14.38
CA GLY A 530 -7.35 1.70 -15.24
C GLY A 530 -7.10 2.66 -16.41
N ASN A 531 -6.05 3.47 -16.36
CA ASN A 531 -5.72 4.38 -17.46
C ASN A 531 -5.15 3.65 -18.69
N ASN A 532 -4.60 2.45 -18.53
CA ASN A 532 -3.92 1.73 -19.61
C ASN A 532 -4.86 0.83 -20.43
N ASP A 533 -6.01 0.43 -19.87
CA ASP A 533 -6.96 -0.46 -20.54
C ASP A 533 -7.88 0.27 -21.54
N ILE A 534 -7.84 1.61 -21.61
CA ILE A 534 -8.73 2.40 -22.48
C ILE A 534 -8.11 2.74 -23.85
N LEU A 535 -6.81 2.46 -24.07
CA LEU A 535 -6.10 2.88 -25.30
C LEU A 535 -5.72 1.76 -26.28
N ILE A 536 -6.22 0.53 -26.11
CA ILE A 536 -6.07 -0.53 -27.13
C ILE A 536 -7.32 -0.56 -28.03
N ASP A 537 -7.21 0.20 -29.13
CA ASP A 537 -7.91 0.04 -30.42
C ASP A 537 -9.45 0.02 -30.48
N SER A 538 -10.05 1.21 -30.62
CA SER A 538 -11.36 1.38 -31.28
C SER A 538 -11.26 1.66 -32.79
N ASP A 539 -10.06 1.69 -33.37
CA ASP A 539 -9.85 2.06 -34.78
C ASP A 539 -9.74 0.88 -35.76
N SER A 540 -9.91 -0.37 -35.28
CA SER A 540 -9.95 -1.57 -36.12
C SER A 540 -11.34 -2.19 -36.30
N LEU A 541 -12.34 -1.39 -36.69
CA LEU A 541 -13.57 -1.90 -37.34
C LEU A 541 -13.90 -1.06 -38.59
N GLY A 542 -13.01 -1.15 -39.58
CA GLY A 542 -13.31 -0.80 -40.96
C GLY A 542 -14.11 -1.91 -41.65
N ASN A 543 -15.30 -1.56 -42.11
CA ASN A 543 -16.14 -2.24 -43.11
C ASN A 543 -16.79 -3.58 -42.73
N ILE A 544 -18.02 -3.51 -42.23
CA ILE A 544 -19.06 -4.51 -42.55
C ILE A 544 -20.28 -3.77 -43.11
N ASP A 545 -20.70 -4.25 -44.28
CA ASP A 545 -21.78 -3.77 -45.14
C ASP A 545 -23.14 -3.60 -44.45
N GLU A 546 -23.90 -2.66 -45.00
CA GLU A 546 -25.36 -2.51 -44.89
C GLU A 546 -26.11 -3.86 -44.95
N SER A 547 -26.85 -4.20 -43.88
CA SER A 547 -28.31 -4.39 -43.99
C SER A 547 -29.00 -4.67 -42.65
N THR A 548 -30.19 -4.07 -42.51
CA THR A 548 -31.36 -4.51 -41.71
C THR A 548 -31.44 -4.23 -40.19
N ASN A 549 -31.99 -3.05 -39.88
CA ASN A 549 -33.31 -2.84 -39.22
C ASN A 549 -33.65 -3.55 -37.88
N ASN A 550 -33.57 -2.83 -36.74
CA ASN A 550 -34.73 -2.37 -35.92
C ASN A 550 -34.37 -2.10 -34.43
N ASN A 551 -34.71 -0.87 -34.01
CA ASN A 551 -35.24 -0.42 -32.70
C ASN A 551 -34.68 -0.97 -31.38
N ASN A 552 -33.93 -0.12 -30.66
CA ASN A 552 -34.47 0.51 -29.44
C ASN A 552 -33.64 1.73 -29.01
N SER A 553 -34.36 2.81 -28.74
CA SER A 553 -33.87 4.15 -28.42
C SER A 553 -33.68 4.31 -26.91
N PHE A 554 -32.48 4.69 -26.47
CA PHE A 554 -32.30 5.47 -25.25
C PHE A 554 -31.38 6.66 -25.53
N SER A 555 -31.93 7.85 -25.32
CA SER A 555 -31.37 9.15 -25.64
C SER A 555 -30.35 9.61 -24.60
N VAL A 556 -29.10 9.84 -25.01
CA VAL A 556 -28.10 10.59 -24.23
C VAL A 556 -28.33 12.09 -24.42
N ILE A 557 -28.61 12.79 -23.32
CA ILE A 557 -28.72 14.25 -23.27
C ILE A 557 -27.32 14.85 -23.41
N LYS A 558 -27.01 15.43 -24.58
CA LYS A 558 -25.84 16.32 -24.75
C LYS A 558 -26.12 17.66 -24.07
N VAL A 559 -25.47 17.92 -22.93
CA VAL A 559 -25.39 19.27 -22.34
C VAL A 559 -24.28 20.04 -23.03
N VAL A 560 -24.64 20.88 -23.99
CA VAL A 560 -23.75 21.92 -24.54
C VAL A 560 -23.79 23.11 -23.58
N LYS A 561 -22.72 23.33 -22.81
CA LYS A 561 -22.54 24.59 -22.05
C LYS A 561 -21.85 25.63 -22.94
N ALA A 562 -22.65 26.47 -23.59
CA ALA A 562 -22.20 27.73 -24.16
C ALA A 562 -21.99 28.77 -23.05
N LYS A 563 -20.79 29.33 -22.95
CA LYS A 563 -20.43 30.40 -22.01
C LYS A 563 -20.69 31.75 -22.69
N THR A 564 -21.77 32.42 -22.34
CA THR A 564 -21.95 33.85 -22.61
C THR A 564 -22.82 34.45 -21.52
N THR A 565 -22.29 35.38 -20.73
CA THR A 565 -23.15 36.28 -19.96
C THR A 565 -22.52 37.67 -19.89
N LYS A 566 -23.22 38.60 -20.54
CA LYS A 566 -23.09 40.05 -20.42
C LYS A 566 -23.47 40.50 -19.02
N MET A 567 -22.72 41.49 -18.52
CA MET A 567 -23.04 42.28 -17.33
C MET A 567 -24.44 42.93 -17.44
N VAL A 568 -25.26 42.74 -16.39
CA VAL A 568 -26.40 43.61 -16.10
C VAL A 568 -26.26 44.11 -14.67
N LYS A 569 -26.12 45.43 -14.52
CA LYS A 569 -26.11 46.15 -13.24
C LYS A 569 -27.53 46.16 -12.65
N LEU A 570 -27.69 45.58 -11.45
CA LEU A 570 -28.88 45.76 -10.62
C LEU A 570 -28.62 46.85 -9.57
N LYS A 571 -29.39 47.94 -9.67
CA LYS A 571 -29.47 49.01 -8.66
C LYS A 571 -30.29 48.52 -7.47
N THR A 572 -29.70 48.52 -6.28
CA THR A 572 -30.39 48.35 -5.00
C THR A 572 -30.92 49.70 -4.49
N ASN A 573 -32.23 49.79 -4.27
CA ASN A 573 -32.88 50.91 -3.56
C ASN A 573 -33.08 50.52 -2.09
N SER A 574 -32.30 51.13 -1.19
CA SER A 574 -32.54 51.08 0.26
C SER A 574 -33.55 52.16 0.69
N LYS A 575 -34.71 51.75 1.23
CA LYS A 575 -35.66 52.64 1.92
C LYS A 575 -35.44 52.55 3.43
N LYS A 576 -35.13 53.71 4.03
CA LYS A 576 -35.01 54.00 5.46
C LYS A 576 -36.34 53.74 6.20
N ILE A 577 -36.30 53.00 7.30
CA ILE A 577 -37.31 53.05 8.36
C ILE A 577 -36.69 53.77 9.56
N LYS A 578 -37.28 54.91 9.94
CA LYS A 578 -36.90 55.73 11.10
C LYS A 578 -37.47 55.12 12.38
N LYS A 579 -36.60 54.95 13.38
CA LYS A 579 -36.94 54.80 14.80
C LYS A 579 -37.67 56.05 15.31
N VAL A 580 -38.77 55.85 16.04
CA VAL A 580 -39.27 56.82 17.03
C VAL A 580 -39.45 56.09 18.36
N LYS A 581 -38.68 56.53 19.35
CA LYS A 581 -38.82 56.22 20.78
C LYS A 581 -39.99 57.02 21.34
N THR A 582 -40.87 56.40 22.10
CA THR A 582 -41.54 57.09 23.22
C THR A 582 -41.71 56.12 24.39
N LEU A 583 -41.08 56.51 25.50
CA LEU A 583 -41.21 55.95 26.84
C LEU A 583 -42.54 56.40 27.44
N THR A 584 -43.32 55.49 28.03
CA THR A 584 -44.09 55.84 29.24
C THR A 584 -44.34 54.60 30.10
N ARG A 585 -43.78 54.69 31.31
CA ARG A 585 -44.01 53.86 32.49
C ARG A 585 -45.37 54.24 33.07
N THR A 586 -46.14 53.29 33.63
CA THR A 586 -46.75 53.32 34.99
C THR A 586 -47.72 52.14 35.19
N ARG A 587 -47.45 51.38 36.26
CA ARG A 587 -48.30 50.59 37.18
C ARG A 587 -49.74 50.23 36.72
N TYR A 588 -50.09 48.95 36.74
CA TYR A 588 -50.58 48.22 37.92
C TYR A 588 -50.28 46.74 37.78
#